data_AF-A0A3C0AGA5-F1
#
_entry.id   AF-A0A3C0AGA5-F1
#
_cell.length_a   1.000
_cell.length_b   1.000
_cell.length_c   1.000
_cell.angle_alpha   90.00
_cell.angle_beta   90.00
_cell.angle_gamma   90.00
#
_symmetry.space_group_name_H-M   'P 1'
#
loop_
_entity.id
_entity.type
_entity.pdbx_description
1 polymer ?
#
loop_
_entity_poly.entity_id
_entity_poly.type
_entity_poly.pdbx_seq_one_letter_code
_entity_poly.pdbx_strand_id
1 'polypeptide(L)'
;QYTSIVGAGLNQLGIQPDETVGKAIYDLHKSQDVSVNMTAMHNRTLKGESVRFEQQLQNTIFDIHIEPLRNSNDQIIGCIGLAIDVTVRKKTIEQLNRQRILLQTIFHSVTDAMIVTDRSHNIVMCNESIQIHFRCKEADLLGRP
;
A
#
# COMPACT_ATOMS: atom_id res chain seq x y z
N GLN A 1 10.56 22.93 12.01
CA GLN A 1 11.58 23.07 10.94
C GLN A 1 12.33 21.76 10.84
N TYR A 2 12.91 21.44 9.68
CA TYR A 2 13.77 20.27 9.56
C TYR A 2 15.10 20.50 10.26
N THR A 3 15.48 19.59 11.15
CA THR A 3 16.78 19.60 11.84
C THR A 3 17.76 18.62 11.21
N SER A 4 17.25 17.59 10.53
CA SER A 4 18.02 16.62 9.74
C SER A 4 17.09 15.97 8.71
N ILE A 5 17.65 15.62 7.55
CA ILE A 5 16.96 14.86 6.51
C ILE A 5 17.99 14.04 5.73
N VAL A 6 17.79 12.73 5.64
CA VAL A 6 18.70 11.80 4.96
C VAL A 6 17.90 10.68 4.31
N GLY A 7 18.42 10.14 3.21
CA GLY A 7 17.88 8.93 2.60
C GLY A 7 17.93 8.94 1.08
N ALA A 8 17.88 7.75 0.49
CA ALA A 8 17.91 7.56 -0.96
C ALA A 8 16.70 8.20 -1.67
N GLY A 9 15.56 8.34 -0.97
CA GLY A 9 14.33 8.93 -1.52
C GLY A 9 14.42 10.45 -1.78
N LEU A 10 15.42 11.14 -1.23
CA LEU A 10 15.55 12.60 -1.40
C LEU A 10 15.83 13.00 -2.85
N ASN A 11 16.71 12.24 -3.52
CA ASN A 11 17.04 12.48 -4.93
C ASN A 11 15.81 12.37 -5.84
N GLN A 12 14.96 11.37 -5.59
CA GLN A 12 13.75 11.15 -6.36
C GLN A 12 12.72 12.27 -6.14
N LEU A 13 12.69 12.85 -4.94
CA LEU A 13 11.81 13.97 -4.61
C LEU A 13 12.40 15.33 -5.02
N GLY A 14 13.64 15.37 -5.54
CA GLY A 14 14.35 16.61 -5.85
C GLY A 14 14.69 17.45 -4.62
N ILE A 15 14.80 16.80 -3.46
CA ILE A 15 15.08 17.46 -2.18
C ILE A 15 16.59 17.48 -1.96
N GLN A 16 17.17 18.67 -1.85
CA GLN A 16 18.57 18.87 -1.47
C GLN A 16 18.66 18.99 0.05
N PRO A 17 19.40 18.09 0.76
CA PRO A 17 19.48 18.12 2.22
C PRO A 17 19.93 19.48 2.78
N ASP A 18 20.97 20.07 2.20
CA ASP A 18 21.58 21.32 2.67
C ASP A 18 20.63 22.53 2.53
N GLU A 19 19.76 22.51 1.53
CA GLU A 19 18.75 23.56 1.33
C GLU A 19 17.49 23.34 2.16
N THR A 20 17.35 22.18 2.81
CA THR A 20 16.12 21.75 3.47
C THR A 20 16.19 21.94 4.98
N VAL A 21 17.36 21.73 5.58
CA VAL A 21 17.58 21.98 7.00
C VAL A 21 17.28 23.46 7.32
N GLY A 22 16.52 23.70 8.39
CA GLY A 22 16.06 25.03 8.80
C GLY A 22 14.74 25.51 8.16
N LYS A 23 14.30 24.90 7.04
CA LYS A 23 13.00 25.24 6.44
C LYS A 23 11.83 24.65 7.23
N ALA A 24 10.66 25.28 7.13
CA ALA A 24 9.46 24.76 7.77
C ALA A 24 8.93 23.52 7.04
N ILE A 25 8.20 22.67 7.78
CA ILE A 25 7.75 21.36 7.27
C ILE A 25 6.78 21.50 6.08
N TYR A 26 6.03 22.60 6.04
CA TYR A 26 5.07 22.90 4.97
C TYR A 26 5.69 23.52 3.71
N ASP A 27 6.94 24.00 3.77
CA ASP A 27 7.59 24.73 2.64
C ASP A 27 8.17 23.79 1.57
N LEU A 28 8.33 22.51 1.90
CA LEU A 28 8.99 21.52 1.03
C LEU A 28 8.10 20.96 -0.06
N HIS A 29 6.79 20.95 0.16
CA HIS A 29 5.86 20.25 -0.72
C HIS A 29 5.12 21.24 -1.61
N LYS A 30 5.18 21.00 -2.93
CA LYS A 30 4.51 21.85 -3.95
C LYS A 30 2.98 21.73 -3.94
N SER A 31 2.45 20.67 -3.34
CA SER A 31 1.01 20.44 -3.23
C SER A 31 0.50 20.94 -1.89
N GLN A 32 -0.51 21.80 -1.92
CA GLN A 32 -1.15 22.35 -0.73
C GLN A 32 -1.72 21.24 0.16
N ASP A 33 -2.36 20.22 -0.42
CA ASP A 33 -2.95 19.11 0.31
C ASP A 33 -1.89 18.30 1.06
N VAL A 34 -0.74 18.07 0.41
CA VAL A 34 0.41 17.40 1.03
C VAL A 34 0.93 18.22 2.20
N SER A 35 1.15 19.53 2.02
CA SER A 35 1.64 20.41 3.09
C SER A 35 0.69 20.45 4.29
N VAL A 36 -0.62 20.53 4.06
CA VAL A 36 -1.64 20.50 5.11
C VAL A 36 -1.61 19.16 5.85
N ASN A 37 -1.61 18.04 5.13
CA ASN A 37 -1.59 16.72 5.73
C ASN A 37 -0.31 16.48 6.55
N MET A 38 0.86 16.79 5.98
CA MET A 38 2.15 16.65 6.67
C MET A 38 2.21 17.51 7.94
N THR A 39 1.70 18.75 7.88
CA THR A 39 1.62 19.64 9.05
C THR A 39 0.70 19.06 10.13
N ALA A 40 -0.47 18.56 9.74
CA ALA A 40 -1.41 17.95 10.67
C ALA A 40 -0.81 16.72 11.37
N MET A 41 -0.11 15.86 10.62
CA MET A 41 0.54 14.66 11.18
C MET A 41 1.66 15.01 12.15
N HIS A 42 2.56 15.96 11.80
CA HIS A 42 3.60 16.39 12.73
C HIS A 42 3.03 17.06 13.99
N ASN A 43 1.95 17.86 13.87
CA ASN A 43 1.31 18.47 15.03
C ASN A 43 0.69 17.44 15.99
N ARG A 44 0.15 16.33 15.47
CA ARG A 44 -0.31 15.20 16.30
C ARG A 44 0.86 14.55 17.02
N THR A 45 1.96 14.34 16.32
CA THR A 45 3.17 13.75 16.91
C THR A 45 3.81 14.63 17.97
N LEU A 46 3.83 15.95 17.80
CA LEU A 46 4.27 16.89 18.84
C LEU A 46 3.39 16.86 20.10
N LYS A 47 2.17 16.33 20.02
CA LYS A 47 1.28 16.08 21.17
C LYS A 47 1.47 14.68 21.77
N GLY A 48 2.42 13.90 21.26
CA GLY A 48 2.79 12.57 21.78
C GLY A 48 2.19 11.39 21.02
N GLU A 49 1.51 11.63 19.90
CA GLU A 49 0.89 10.57 19.11
C GLU A 49 1.83 10.00 18.03
N SER A 50 2.05 8.70 18.04
CA SER A 50 2.69 7.97 16.95
C SER A 50 1.73 7.89 15.77
N VAL A 51 2.14 8.37 14.59
CA VAL A 51 1.28 8.42 13.40
C VAL A 51 1.92 7.65 12.24
N ARG A 52 1.08 6.91 11.50
CA ARG A 52 1.45 6.21 10.28
C ARG A 52 0.40 6.43 9.21
N PHE A 53 0.82 6.78 8.01
CA PHE A 53 -0.07 7.06 6.90
C PHE A 53 0.65 6.89 5.56
N GLU A 54 -0.14 6.67 4.50
CA GLU A 54 0.37 6.65 3.14
C GLU A 54 0.19 8.03 2.51
N GLN A 55 1.21 8.50 1.79
CA GLN A 55 1.16 9.74 1.05
C GLN A 55 1.74 9.51 -0.34
N GLN A 56 0.97 9.86 -1.37
CA GLN A 56 1.50 9.94 -2.71
C GLN A 56 2.25 11.26 -2.88
N LEU A 57 3.49 11.17 -3.31
CA LEU A 57 4.36 12.29 -3.67
C LEU A 57 4.86 12.05 -5.10
N GLN A 58 4.44 12.91 -6.03
CA GLN A 58 4.68 12.72 -7.46
C GLN A 58 4.18 11.33 -7.92
N ASN A 59 5.08 10.47 -8.41
CA ASN A 59 4.78 9.12 -8.90
C ASN A 59 5.08 8.01 -7.89
N THR A 60 5.42 8.38 -6.66
CA THR A 60 5.86 7.47 -5.60
C THR A 60 4.87 7.48 -4.45
N ILE A 61 4.52 6.30 -3.95
CA ILE A 61 3.70 6.13 -2.75
C ILE A 61 4.63 5.86 -1.59
N PHE A 62 4.64 6.76 -0.61
CA PHE A 62 5.41 6.60 0.62
C PHE A 62 4.51 6.14 1.77
N ASP A 63 4.93 5.10 2.48
CA ASP A 63 4.43 4.77 3.81
C ASP A 63 5.26 5.56 4.83
N ILE A 64 4.63 6.55 5.46
CA ILE A 64 5.28 7.54 6.32
C ILE A 64 4.93 7.22 7.77
N HIS A 65 5.96 7.12 8.61
CA HIS A 65 5.86 6.87 10.04
C HIS A 65 6.50 8.06 10.75
N ILE A 66 5.80 8.65 11.72
CA ILE A 66 6.31 9.78 12.49
C ILE A 66 6.11 9.50 13.98
N GLU A 67 7.20 9.58 14.72
CA GLU A 67 7.28 9.28 16.14
C GLU A 67 7.68 10.52 16.95
N PRO A 68 7.16 10.69 18.18
CA PRO A 68 7.59 11.78 19.05
C PRO A 68 9.04 11.56 19.49
N LEU A 69 9.89 12.54 19.25
CA LEU A 69 11.27 12.52 19.72
C LEU A 69 11.30 13.04 21.16
N ARG A 70 11.76 12.19 22.10
CA ARG A 70 11.80 12.50 23.52
C ARG A 70 13.23 12.64 24.03
N ASN A 71 13.43 13.54 24.99
CA ASN A 71 14.71 13.66 25.72
C ASN A 71 14.79 12.63 26.88
N SER A 72 15.89 12.65 27.63
CA SER A 72 16.09 11.77 28.80
C SER A 72 15.06 11.94 29.93
N ASN A 73 14.34 13.07 29.94
CA ASN A 73 13.32 13.40 30.93
C ASN A 73 11.90 13.10 30.40
N ASP A 74 11.77 12.30 29.33
CA ASP A 74 10.51 11.93 28.66
C ASP A 74 9.74 13.11 28.02
N GLN A 75 10.34 14.29 27.93
CA GLN A 75 9.73 15.46 27.31
C GLN A 75 9.87 15.39 25.80
N ILE A 76 8.77 15.68 25.09
CA ILE A 76 8.77 15.76 23.63
C ILE A 76 9.54 17.01 23.19
N ILE A 77 10.63 16.79 22.46
CA ILE A 77 11.50 17.85 21.93
C ILE A 77 11.39 17.99 20.40
N GLY A 78 10.60 17.14 19.74
CA GLY A 78 10.37 17.19 18.30
C GLY A 78 9.70 15.95 17.76
N CYS A 79 9.91 15.71 16.46
CA CYS A 79 9.43 14.51 15.76
C CYS A 79 10.59 13.88 15.00
N ILE A 80 10.54 12.57 14.82
CA ILE A 80 11.38 11.84 13.88
C ILE A 80 10.48 11.11 12.89
N GLY A 81 10.77 11.24 11.60
CA GLY A 81 9.97 10.68 10.52
C GLY A 81 10.76 9.74 9.63
N LEU A 82 10.13 8.67 9.17
CA LEU A 82 10.63 7.75 8.15
C LEU A 82 9.62 7.68 7.01
N ALA A 83 10.09 7.79 5.77
CA ALA A 83 9.27 7.60 4.58
C ALA A 83 9.83 6.44 3.76
N ILE A 84 9.05 5.37 3.60
CA ILE A 84 9.44 4.16 2.87
C ILE A 84 8.70 4.14 1.54
N ASP A 85 9.42 4.03 0.43
CA ASP A 85 8.81 3.81 -0.89
C ASP A 85 8.14 2.42 -0.91
N VAL A 86 6.82 2.40 -1.06
CA VAL A 86 6.01 1.18 -1.17
C VAL A 86 5.38 1.03 -2.56
N THR A 87 5.82 1.82 -3.54
CA THR A 87 5.24 1.90 -4.89
C THR A 87 5.27 0.56 -5.60
N VAL A 88 6.43 -0.10 -5.62
CA VAL A 88 6.60 -1.41 -6.28
C VAL A 88 5.66 -2.43 -5.64
N ARG A 89 5.68 -2.52 -4.30
CA ARG A 89 4.83 -3.44 -3.55
C ARG A 89 3.34 -3.22 -3.86
N LYS A 90 2.87 -1.97 -3.85
CA LYS A 90 1.47 -1.61 -4.12
C LYS A 90 1.06 -1.96 -5.54
N LYS A 91 1.88 -1.57 -6.54
CA LYS A 91 1.61 -1.87 -7.95
C LYS A 91 1.58 -3.38 -8.21
N THR A 92 2.47 -4.16 -7.59
CA THR A 92 2.46 -5.62 -7.70
C THR A 92 1.18 -6.22 -7.12
N ILE A 93 0.75 -5.79 -5.93
CA ILE A 93 -0.51 -6.26 -5.32
C ILE A 93 -1.71 -5.90 -6.21
N GLU A 94 -1.76 -4.68 -6.73
CA GLU A 94 -2.84 -4.23 -7.61
C GLU A 94 -2.88 -5.02 -8.93
N GLN A 95 -1.72 -5.26 -9.55
CA GLN A 95 -1.61 -6.08 -10.76
C GLN A 95 -2.07 -7.52 -10.51
N LEU A 96 -1.64 -8.14 -9.40
CA LEU A 96 -2.07 -9.48 -9.01
C LEU A 96 -3.58 -9.54 -8.81
N ASN A 97 -4.16 -8.56 -8.11
CA ASN A 97 -5.60 -8.50 -7.90
C ASN A 97 -6.35 -8.32 -9.22
N ARG A 98 -5.86 -7.45 -10.12
CA ARG A 98 -6.46 -7.24 -11.43
C ARG A 98 -6.44 -8.50 -12.28
N GLN A 99 -5.32 -9.23 -12.28
CA GLN A 99 -5.20 -10.52 -12.98
C GLN A 99 -6.13 -11.57 -12.38
N ARG A 100 -6.19 -11.67 -11.04
CA ARG A 100 -7.09 -12.60 -10.35
C ARG A 100 -8.54 -12.32 -10.70
N ILE A 101 -8.98 -11.06 -10.63
CA ILE A 101 -10.33 -10.64 -10.98
C ILE A 101 -10.62 -10.99 -12.43
N LEU A 102 -9.72 -10.65 -13.36
CA LEU A 102 -9.91 -10.95 -14.79
C LEU A 102 -10.05 -12.47 -15.03
N LEU A 103 -9.17 -13.29 -14.44
CA LEU A 103 -9.23 -14.75 -14.58
C LEU A 103 -10.52 -15.31 -13.99
N GLN A 104 -10.95 -14.82 -12.82
CA GLN A 104 -12.23 -15.20 -12.22
C GLN A 104 -13.39 -14.81 -13.13
N THR A 105 -13.43 -13.57 -13.62
CA THR A 105 -14.48 -13.11 -14.54
C THR A 105 -14.54 -13.97 -15.79
N ILE A 106 -13.41 -14.22 -16.44
CA ILE A 106 -13.35 -15.09 -17.64
C ILE A 106 -13.88 -16.48 -17.29
N PHE A 107 -13.33 -17.11 -16.25
CA PHE A 107 -13.69 -18.46 -15.84
C PHE A 107 -15.20 -18.63 -15.57
N HIS A 108 -15.81 -17.67 -14.88
CA HIS A 108 -17.25 -17.70 -14.57
C HIS A 108 -18.13 -17.29 -15.75
N SER A 109 -17.65 -16.47 -16.68
CA SER A 109 -18.41 -16.03 -17.86
C SER A 109 -18.46 -17.06 -18.99
N VAL A 110 -17.56 -18.04 -19.01
CA VAL A 110 -17.50 -19.07 -20.06
C VAL A 110 -18.74 -19.95 -19.95
N THR A 111 -19.51 -20.04 -21.04
CA THR A 111 -20.75 -20.84 -21.11
C THR A 111 -20.47 -22.33 -21.06
N ASP A 112 -19.32 -22.79 -21.56
CA ASP A 112 -18.92 -24.18 -21.45
C ASP A 112 -18.53 -24.53 -20.02
N ALA A 113 -18.82 -25.76 -19.62
CA ALA A 113 -18.38 -26.30 -18.34
C ALA A 113 -16.85 -26.40 -18.29
N MET A 114 -16.24 -25.78 -17.28
CA MET A 114 -14.80 -25.82 -17.03
C MET A 114 -14.52 -26.32 -15.62
N ILE A 115 -13.57 -27.26 -15.52
CA ILE A 115 -12.95 -27.68 -14.26
C ILE A 115 -11.45 -27.40 -14.30
N VAL A 116 -10.89 -27.11 -13.13
CA VAL A 116 -9.45 -27.09 -12.90
C VAL A 116 -9.13 -28.24 -11.97
N THR A 117 -8.12 -29.03 -12.30
CA THR A 117 -7.68 -30.18 -11.50
C THR A 117 -6.25 -30.00 -10.99
N ASP A 118 -5.94 -30.62 -9.86
CA ASP A 118 -4.57 -30.75 -9.36
C ASP A 118 -3.78 -31.83 -10.14
N ARG A 119 -2.53 -32.10 -9.73
CA ARG A 119 -1.69 -33.13 -10.35
C ARG A 119 -2.19 -34.56 -10.16
N SER A 120 -3.09 -34.77 -9.20
CA SER A 120 -3.72 -36.06 -8.90
C SER A 120 -5.09 -36.18 -9.57
N HIS A 121 -5.44 -35.24 -10.46
CA HIS A 121 -6.71 -35.12 -11.15
C HIS A 121 -7.91 -34.75 -10.26
N ASN A 122 -7.69 -34.37 -9.00
CA ASN A 122 -8.81 -33.92 -8.17
C ASN A 122 -9.26 -32.53 -8.61
N ILE A 123 -10.58 -32.32 -8.75
CA ILE A 123 -11.18 -31.04 -9.08
C ILE A 123 -10.92 -30.05 -7.94
N VAL A 124 -10.23 -28.95 -8.24
CA VAL A 124 -9.94 -27.87 -7.28
C VAL A 124 -10.77 -26.62 -7.53
N MET A 125 -11.34 -26.48 -8.74
CA MET A 125 -12.28 -25.41 -9.09
C MET A 125 -13.21 -25.86 -10.21
N CYS A 126 -14.42 -25.29 -10.27
CA CYS A 126 -15.34 -25.42 -11.39
C CYS A 126 -16.08 -24.10 -11.64
N ASN A 127 -16.46 -23.79 -12.88
CA ASN A 127 -17.23 -22.59 -13.19
C ASN A 127 -18.74 -22.80 -13.02
N GLU A 128 -19.51 -21.72 -13.00
CA GLU A 128 -20.97 -21.76 -12.78
C GLU A 128 -21.72 -22.59 -13.83
N SER A 129 -21.20 -22.63 -15.06
CA SER A 129 -21.77 -23.38 -16.18
C SER A 129 -21.92 -24.88 -15.89
N ILE A 130 -21.14 -25.44 -14.98
CA ILE A 130 -21.31 -26.82 -14.52
C ILE A 130 -22.65 -27.06 -13.83
N GLN A 131 -23.14 -26.09 -13.06
CA GLN A 131 -24.44 -26.22 -12.41
C GLN A 131 -25.57 -26.22 -13.44
N ILE A 132 -25.41 -25.43 -14.50
CA ILE A 132 -26.39 -25.29 -15.58
C ILE A 132 -26.43 -26.56 -16.45
N HIS A 133 -25.27 -27.03 -16.91
CA HIS A 133 -25.18 -28.15 -17.85
C HIS A 133 -25.31 -29.52 -17.18
N PHE A 134 -24.74 -29.69 -15.99
CA PHE A 134 -24.62 -31.00 -15.31
C PHE A 134 -25.50 -31.14 -14.07
N ARG A 135 -26.22 -30.07 -13.66
CA ARG A 135 -27.14 -30.08 -12.50
C ARG A 135 -26.50 -30.56 -11.19
N CYS A 136 -25.19 -30.40 -11.05
CA CYS A 136 -24.44 -30.69 -9.83
C CYS A 136 -23.94 -29.39 -9.21
N LYS A 137 -23.77 -29.37 -7.87
CA LYS A 137 -23.21 -28.21 -7.19
C LYS A 137 -21.69 -28.32 -7.17
N GLU A 138 -21.01 -27.18 -7.14
CA GLU A 138 -19.55 -27.12 -6.99
C GLU A 138 -19.06 -27.95 -5.80
N ALA A 139 -19.73 -27.82 -4.64
CA ALA A 139 -19.38 -28.56 -3.43
C ALA A 139 -19.41 -30.09 -3.60
N ASP A 140 -20.19 -30.61 -4.55
CA ASP A 140 -20.27 -32.04 -4.81
C ASP A 140 -19.11 -32.53 -5.69
N LEU A 141 -18.37 -31.62 -6.33
CA LEU A 141 -17.30 -31.91 -7.28
C LEU A 141 -15.90 -31.68 -6.68
N LEU A 142 -15.74 -30.68 -5.83
CA LEU A 142 -14.43 -30.35 -5.26
C LEU A 142 -13.80 -31.56 -4.53
N GLY A 143 -12.54 -31.84 -4.84
CA GLY A 143 -11.77 -32.95 -4.28
C GLY A 143 -12.04 -34.33 -4.90
N ARG A 144 -12.92 -34.43 -5.90
CA ARG A 144 -13.18 -35.68 -6.63
C ARG A 144 -12.31 -35.78 -7.90
N PRO A 145 -11.91 -36.99 -8.32
CA PRO A 145 -11.18 -37.21 -9.57
C PRO A 145 -12.03 -36.97 -10.82
#